data_AF-G0NHY0-F1
#
_entry.id   AF-G0NHY0-F1
#
_cell.length_a   1.000
_cell.length_b   1.000
_cell.length_c   1.000
_cell.angle_alpha   90.00
_cell.angle_beta   90.00
_cell.angle_gamma   90.00
#
_symmetry.space_group_name_H-M   'P 1'
#
loop_
_entity.id
_entity.type
_entity.pdbx_description
1 polymer ?
#
loop_
_entity_poly.entity_id
_entity_poly.type
_entity_poly.pdbx_seq_one_letter_code
_entity_poly.pdbx_strand_id
1 'polypeptide(L)'
;MPTEAPIKIPRSVTIPDLVQCLYVLAGLLLPLIGFIYLLPLEDLTIVKFATAGAIFVSWQVTSCVVTFIEKRVKGSNNHRDLLAECRRSLMIGCSAGCIVSWIPRLVVYTIPWIFPYDDEVICYTIFVSLPCISLLWAAFVAKYKDRCDVIYRKDQKLPWIVVLINTLVLVVNIQLGMMYGDDEDTKKVIYINIAFFPITTACMVEFCQVWSGNLKLMSVPVLAPRAAEKDAKLVVPTSTMTFEEIDPRLECKICSSEFDDVKIPRMLKECGHSLCEGCADNLLQLSKRQHLFCPFCRKVTVVNGSASMLPKNFFIVDMIDERKNKRAIEKLKV
;
A
#
# COMPACT_ATOMS: atom_id res chain seq x y z
N MET A 1 18.30 16.61 -28.94
CA MET A 1 16.99 16.78 -28.28
C MET A 1 17.14 16.30 -26.85
N PRO A 2 16.81 17.11 -25.83
CA PRO A 2 16.90 16.65 -24.46
C PRO A 2 15.81 15.59 -24.25
N THR A 3 16.23 14.43 -23.77
CA THR A 3 15.37 13.36 -23.27
C THR A 3 14.48 13.94 -22.17
N GLU A 4 13.22 14.25 -22.50
CA GLU A 4 12.22 14.62 -21.50
C GLU A 4 12.08 13.43 -20.54
N ALA A 5 12.67 13.56 -19.35
CA ALA A 5 12.54 12.60 -18.28
C ALA A 5 11.05 12.43 -17.94
N PRO A 6 10.56 11.21 -17.73
CA PRO A 6 9.15 10.99 -17.38
C PRO A 6 8.80 11.82 -16.15
N ILE A 7 7.75 12.62 -16.26
CA ILE A 7 7.22 13.46 -15.19
C ILE A 7 6.85 12.55 -14.03
N LYS A 8 7.74 12.45 -13.03
CA LYS A 8 7.42 11.81 -11.74
C LYS A 8 6.39 12.70 -11.05
N ILE A 9 5.13 12.26 -11.02
CA ILE A 9 4.11 12.87 -10.17
C ILE A 9 4.66 12.85 -8.73
N PRO A 10 4.74 13.99 -8.03
CA PRO A 10 5.23 14.03 -6.67
C PRO A 10 4.32 13.19 -5.76
N ARG A 11 4.91 12.20 -5.10
CA ARG A 11 4.25 11.35 -4.11
C ARG A 11 3.73 12.21 -2.95
N SER A 12 2.46 12.04 -2.58
CA SER A 12 1.94 12.66 -1.35
C SER A 12 2.54 11.96 -0.14
N VAL A 13 3.54 12.58 0.48
CA VAL A 13 4.15 12.09 1.71
C VAL A 13 3.11 12.18 2.83
N THR A 14 2.76 11.05 3.44
CA THR A 14 1.79 10.99 4.55
C THR A 14 2.49 11.04 5.90
N ILE A 15 1.76 11.33 6.99
CA ILE A 15 2.33 11.35 8.35
C ILE A 15 2.95 9.97 8.71
N PRO A 16 2.26 8.84 8.47
CA PRO A 16 2.90 7.53 8.63
C PRO A 16 4.18 7.34 7.81
N ASP A 17 4.26 7.84 6.57
CA ASP A 17 5.50 7.80 5.77
C ASP A 17 6.64 8.55 6.46
N LEU A 18 6.35 9.74 7.01
CA LEU A 18 7.34 10.55 7.71
C LEU A 18 7.85 9.85 8.97
N VAL A 19 6.93 9.29 9.78
CA VAL A 19 7.28 8.52 10.97
C VAL A 19 8.17 7.34 10.58
N GLN A 20 7.78 6.54 9.59
CA GLN A 20 8.61 5.42 9.13
C GLN A 20 10.00 5.87 8.68
N CYS A 21 10.09 6.97 7.92
CA CYS A 21 11.37 7.53 7.48
C CYS A 21 12.27 7.91 8.66
N LEU A 22 11.71 8.57 9.69
CA LEU A 22 12.44 8.91 10.90
C LEU A 22 12.99 7.67 11.62
N TYR A 23 12.20 6.58 11.71
CA TYR A 23 12.65 5.35 12.35
C TYR A 23 13.65 4.57 11.50
N VAL A 24 13.57 4.66 10.17
CA VAL A 24 14.61 4.12 9.28
C VAL A 24 15.94 4.82 9.54
N LEU A 25 15.95 6.16 9.65
CA LEU A 25 17.15 6.92 9.99
C LEU A 25 17.65 6.59 11.40
N ALA A 26 16.74 6.54 12.38
CA ALA A 26 17.08 6.18 13.75
C ALA A 26 17.65 4.76 13.85
N GLY A 27 17.11 3.80 13.10
CA GLY A 27 17.58 2.42 13.04
C GLY A 27 18.95 2.25 12.37
N LEU A 28 19.45 3.26 11.66
CA LEU A 28 20.82 3.29 11.15
C LEU A 28 21.79 3.97 12.13
N LEU A 29 21.36 5.07 12.75
CA LEU A 29 22.22 5.91 13.60
C LEU A 29 22.32 5.41 15.05
N LEU A 30 21.18 5.08 15.68
CA LEU A 30 21.13 4.71 17.09
C LEU A 30 21.91 3.43 17.40
N PRO A 31 21.93 2.38 16.56
CA PRO A 31 22.75 1.22 16.84
C PRO A 31 24.25 1.50 16.81
N LEU A 32 24.73 2.45 16.01
CA LEU A 32 26.15 2.85 16.02
C LEU A 32 26.51 3.45 17.38
N ILE A 33 25.65 4.33 17.89
CA ILE A 33 25.79 4.91 19.24
C ILE A 33 25.70 3.81 20.31
N GLY A 34 24.77 2.87 20.14
CA GLY A 34 24.58 1.71 21.00
C GLY A 34 25.80 0.81 21.09
N PHE A 35 26.47 0.54 19.97
CA PHE A 35 27.72 -0.23 19.97
C PHE A 35 28.86 0.51 20.67
N ILE A 36 28.95 1.83 20.52
CA ILE A 36 29.93 2.63 21.27
C ILE A 36 29.67 2.52 22.78
N TYR A 37 28.40 2.56 23.20
CA TYR A 37 28.00 2.38 24.59
C TYR A 37 28.28 0.97 25.13
N LEU A 38 28.04 -0.08 24.33
CA LEU A 38 28.25 -1.48 24.73
C LEU A 38 29.71 -1.95 24.60
N LEU A 39 30.52 -1.29 23.79
CA LEU A 39 31.95 -1.63 23.61
C LEU A 39 32.85 -0.44 23.99
N PRO A 40 32.77 0.06 25.24
CA PRO A 40 33.65 1.12 25.69
C PRO A 40 35.08 0.59 25.85
N LEU A 41 36.08 1.45 25.62
CA LEU A 41 37.49 1.08 25.71
C LEU A 41 37.98 0.87 27.15
N GLU A 42 37.34 1.53 28.13
CA GLU A 42 37.80 1.56 29.53
C GLU A 42 37.04 0.58 30.43
N ASP A 43 35.72 0.40 30.24
CA ASP A 43 34.84 -0.39 31.13
C ASP A 43 34.09 -1.53 30.39
N LEU A 44 34.83 -2.32 29.62
CA LEU A 44 34.26 -3.46 28.88
C LEU A 44 33.96 -4.63 29.82
N THR A 45 32.67 -4.94 30.00
CA THR A 45 32.22 -6.13 30.75
C THR A 45 31.88 -7.28 29.81
N ILE A 46 31.94 -8.52 30.31
CA ILE A 46 31.55 -9.73 29.55
C ILE A 46 30.09 -9.62 29.09
N VAL A 47 29.21 -9.09 29.93
CA VAL A 47 27.77 -8.94 29.62
C VAL A 47 27.56 -7.96 28.46
N LYS A 48 28.25 -6.80 28.46
CA LYS A 48 28.14 -5.83 27.38
C LYS A 48 28.70 -6.37 26.06
N PHE A 49 29.84 -7.06 26.09
CA PHE A 49 30.41 -7.73 24.91
C PHE A 49 29.47 -8.81 24.35
N ALA A 50 28.91 -9.65 25.23
CA ALA A 50 27.94 -10.68 24.83
C ALA A 50 26.67 -10.07 24.23
N THR A 51 26.19 -8.96 24.81
CA THR A 51 25.02 -8.22 24.32
C THR A 51 25.26 -7.64 22.93
N ALA A 52 26.42 -7.02 22.69
CA ALA A 52 26.80 -6.52 21.38
C ALA A 52 26.86 -7.67 20.34
N GLY A 53 27.46 -8.80 20.70
CA GLY A 53 27.46 -10.00 19.86
C GLY A 53 26.04 -10.52 19.56
N ALA A 54 25.17 -10.57 20.56
CA ALA A 54 23.78 -11.01 20.42
C ALA A 54 22.98 -10.09 19.48
N ILE A 55 23.18 -8.77 19.56
CA ILE A 55 22.57 -7.80 18.65
C ILE A 55 22.99 -8.10 17.21
N PHE A 56 24.31 -8.24 16.97
CA PHE A 56 24.83 -8.50 15.63
C PHE A 56 24.28 -9.80 15.04
N VAL A 57 24.28 -10.90 15.81
CA VAL A 57 23.72 -12.19 15.39
C VAL A 57 22.23 -12.05 15.09
N SER A 58 21.48 -11.37 15.95
CA SER A 58 20.04 -11.15 15.77
C SER A 58 19.72 -10.37 14.51
N TRP A 59 20.58 -9.44 14.10
CA TRP A 59 20.41 -8.73 12.82
C TRP A 59 20.61 -9.63 11.62
N GLN A 60 21.63 -10.50 11.64
CA GLN A 60 21.84 -11.48 10.56
C GLN A 60 20.66 -12.43 10.45
N VAL A 61 20.19 -12.96 11.58
CA VAL A 61 19.02 -13.85 11.63
C VAL A 61 17.77 -13.12 11.14
N THR A 62 17.50 -11.91 11.64
CA THR A 62 16.32 -11.12 11.24
C THR A 62 16.34 -10.80 9.75
N SER A 63 17.48 -10.39 9.20
CA SER A 63 17.64 -10.13 7.76
C SER A 63 17.38 -11.39 6.93
N CYS A 64 17.96 -12.52 7.33
CA CYS A 64 17.72 -13.81 6.68
C CYS A 64 16.24 -14.22 6.72
N VAL A 65 15.59 -14.08 7.87
CA VAL A 65 14.17 -14.42 8.04
C VAL A 65 13.28 -13.51 7.20
N VAL A 66 13.47 -12.18 7.29
CA VAL A 66 12.67 -11.20 6.54
C VAL A 66 12.82 -11.41 5.03
N THR A 67 14.04 -11.58 4.53
CA THR A 67 14.28 -11.82 3.09
C THR A 67 13.75 -13.17 2.62
N PHE A 68 13.80 -14.21 3.47
CA PHE A 68 13.19 -15.50 3.16
C PHE A 68 11.66 -15.39 3.07
N ILE A 69 11.02 -14.74 4.04
CA ILE A 69 9.57 -14.51 4.02
C ILE A 69 9.18 -13.68 2.81
N GLU A 70 9.91 -12.60 2.51
CA GLU A 70 9.68 -11.76 1.34
C GLU A 70 9.73 -12.58 0.03
N LYS A 71 10.75 -13.44 -0.11
CA LYS A 71 10.86 -14.36 -1.27
C LYS A 71 9.70 -15.34 -1.34
N ARG A 72 9.26 -15.91 -0.22
CA ARG A 72 8.11 -16.84 -0.16
C ARG A 72 6.80 -16.15 -0.54
N VAL A 73 6.56 -14.95 0.00
CA VAL A 73 5.37 -14.15 -0.30
C VAL A 73 5.32 -13.75 -1.79
N LYS A 74 6.48 -13.46 -2.41
CA LYS A 74 6.57 -13.20 -3.85
C LYS A 74 6.42 -14.46 -4.70
N GLY A 75 7.09 -15.55 -4.35
CA GLY A 75 7.09 -16.80 -5.10
C GLY A 75 5.77 -17.56 -5.09
N SER A 76 4.90 -17.29 -4.11
CA SER A 76 3.56 -17.89 -4.04
C SER A 76 2.56 -17.33 -5.06
N ASN A 77 2.90 -16.29 -5.83
CA ASN A 77 1.93 -15.55 -6.63
C ASN A 77 1.93 -15.99 -8.10
N ASN A 78 0.80 -16.53 -8.54
CA ASN A 78 0.54 -16.94 -9.93
C ASN A 78 -0.71 -16.21 -10.48
N HIS A 79 -0.85 -14.86 -10.34
CA HIS A 79 -1.78 -14.03 -11.17
C HIS A 79 -1.65 -12.50 -11.00
N ARG A 80 -2.16 -11.80 -12.04
CA ARG A 80 -2.02 -10.40 -12.51
C ARG A 80 -2.57 -9.24 -11.64
N ASP A 81 -3.03 -9.45 -10.41
CA ASP A 81 -3.65 -8.37 -9.60
C ASP A 81 -2.64 -7.66 -8.67
N LEU A 82 -2.05 -6.57 -9.19
CA LEU A 82 -1.08 -5.73 -8.49
C LEU A 82 -1.66 -5.09 -7.21
N LEU A 83 -2.96 -4.78 -7.18
CA LEU A 83 -3.59 -4.16 -6.02
C LEU A 83 -3.71 -5.15 -4.85
N ALA A 84 -4.10 -6.40 -5.16
CA ALA A 84 -4.11 -7.48 -4.18
C ALA A 84 -2.71 -7.76 -3.62
N GLU A 85 -1.68 -7.72 -4.47
CA GLU A 85 -0.29 -7.86 -4.04
C GLU A 85 0.14 -6.73 -3.11
N CYS A 86 -0.10 -5.47 -3.50
CA CYS A 86 0.18 -4.30 -2.64
C CYS A 86 -0.52 -4.42 -1.29
N ARG A 87 -1.82 -4.73 -1.29
CA ARG A 87 -2.61 -4.85 -0.06
C ARG A 87 -2.02 -5.90 0.87
N ARG A 88 -1.68 -7.08 0.35
CA ARG A 88 -1.09 -8.17 1.14
C ARG A 88 0.26 -7.77 1.72
N SER A 89 1.16 -7.24 0.90
CA SER A 89 2.51 -6.85 1.36
C SER A 89 2.45 -5.74 2.41
N LEU A 90 1.66 -4.69 2.17
CA LEU A 90 1.48 -3.60 3.13
C LEU A 90 0.90 -4.11 4.46
N MET A 91 -0.12 -4.98 4.44
CA MET A 91 -0.66 -5.56 5.68
C MET A 91 0.39 -6.38 6.44
N ILE A 92 1.20 -7.19 5.75
CA ILE A 92 2.29 -7.97 6.39
C ILE A 92 3.31 -7.03 7.02
N GLY A 93 3.79 -6.04 6.27
CA GLY A 93 4.80 -5.09 6.77
C GLY A 93 4.32 -4.27 7.97
N CYS A 94 3.11 -3.68 7.88
CA CYS A 94 2.56 -2.86 8.94
C CYS A 94 2.22 -3.68 10.20
N SER A 95 1.66 -4.90 10.05
CA SER A 95 1.37 -5.76 11.21
C SER A 95 2.63 -6.26 11.90
N ALA A 96 3.64 -6.71 11.14
CA ALA A 96 4.93 -7.12 11.70
C ALA A 96 5.64 -5.95 12.38
N GLY A 97 5.63 -4.76 11.76
CA GLY A 97 6.17 -3.53 12.35
C GLY A 97 5.50 -3.17 13.67
N CYS A 98 4.16 -3.27 13.77
CA CYS A 98 3.42 -3.11 15.02
C CYS A 98 3.88 -4.10 16.09
N ILE A 99 3.98 -5.39 15.76
CA ILE A 99 4.36 -6.42 16.74
C ILE A 99 5.76 -6.14 17.29
N VAL A 100 6.72 -5.85 16.40
CA VAL A 100 8.10 -5.57 16.78
C VAL A 100 8.20 -4.29 17.62
N SER A 101 7.43 -3.25 17.31
CA SER A 101 7.45 -2.01 18.09
C SER A 101 6.86 -2.14 19.50
N TRP A 102 6.07 -3.19 19.76
CA TRP A 102 5.55 -3.49 21.09
C TRP A 102 6.54 -4.25 21.98
N ILE A 103 7.53 -4.95 21.41
CA ILE A 103 8.47 -5.78 22.19
C ILE A 103 9.21 -4.95 23.25
N PRO A 104 9.89 -3.83 22.93
CA PRO A 104 10.61 -3.06 23.95
C PRO A 104 9.68 -2.49 25.03
N ARG A 105 8.44 -2.14 24.63
CA ARG A 105 7.43 -1.57 25.52
C ARG A 105 6.92 -2.54 26.58
N LEU A 106 6.86 -3.84 26.25
CA LEU A 106 6.46 -4.88 27.20
C LEU A 106 7.64 -5.32 28.05
N VAL A 107 8.80 -5.50 27.42
CA VAL A 107 10.00 -6.01 28.08
C VAL A 107 10.44 -5.10 29.23
N VAL A 108 10.39 -3.78 29.07
CA VAL A 108 10.80 -2.82 30.11
C VAL A 108 10.10 -3.00 31.46
N TYR A 109 8.85 -3.51 31.49
CA TYR A 109 8.18 -3.80 32.76
C TYR A 109 8.68 -5.10 33.42
N THR A 110 9.02 -6.09 32.59
CA THR A 110 9.34 -7.43 33.09
C THR A 110 10.79 -7.58 33.52
N ILE A 111 11.71 -6.84 32.89
CA ILE A 111 13.15 -7.04 33.07
C ILE A 111 13.65 -6.69 34.47
N PRO A 112 13.25 -5.56 35.10
CA PRO A 112 13.71 -5.23 36.45
C PRO A 112 13.42 -6.35 37.48
N TRP A 113 12.39 -7.16 37.25
CA TRP A 113 12.03 -8.28 38.11
C TRP A 113 12.76 -9.60 37.80
N ILE A 114 13.26 -9.77 36.59
CA ILE A 114 13.72 -11.07 36.07
C ILE A 114 15.24 -11.12 35.93
N PHE A 115 15.88 -10.02 35.55
CA PHE A 115 17.31 -9.99 35.24
C PHE A 115 18.06 -8.93 36.04
N PRO A 116 19.25 -9.25 36.59
CA PRO A 116 20.11 -8.28 37.26
C PRO A 116 20.89 -7.36 36.30
N TYR A 117 20.69 -7.49 34.98
CA TYR A 117 21.37 -6.74 33.91
C TYR A 117 20.31 -6.09 33.02
N ASP A 118 19.53 -5.19 33.60
CA ASP A 118 18.32 -4.65 32.98
C ASP A 118 18.64 -3.70 31.82
N ASP A 119 19.70 -2.88 31.96
CA ASP A 119 20.13 -1.92 30.94
C ASP A 119 20.60 -2.59 29.64
N GLU A 120 21.42 -3.64 29.73
CA GLU A 120 21.91 -4.35 28.55
C GLU A 120 20.78 -5.05 27.79
N VAL A 121 19.81 -5.62 28.51
CA VAL A 121 18.66 -6.28 27.88
C VAL A 121 17.73 -5.25 27.24
N ILE A 122 17.52 -4.10 27.88
CA ILE A 122 16.77 -2.98 27.29
C ILE A 122 17.46 -2.52 26.00
N CYS A 123 18.78 -2.30 26.04
CA CYS A 123 19.59 -1.94 24.87
C CYS A 123 19.46 -2.98 23.74
N TYR A 124 19.56 -4.27 24.06
CA TYR A 124 19.34 -5.36 23.11
C TYR A 124 17.98 -5.24 22.43
N THR A 125 16.89 -5.06 23.19
CA THR A 125 15.55 -4.97 22.59
C THR A 125 15.38 -3.77 21.68
N ILE A 126 15.93 -2.60 22.05
CA ILE A 126 15.86 -1.39 21.24
C ILE A 126 16.66 -1.57 19.93
N PHE A 127 17.92 -2.01 20.04
CA PHE A 127 18.82 -2.12 18.90
C PHE A 127 18.52 -3.31 17.99
N VAL A 128 17.75 -4.31 18.43
CA VAL A 128 17.21 -5.34 17.54
C VAL A 128 15.90 -4.88 16.90
N SER A 129 15.01 -4.22 17.65
CA SER A 129 13.69 -3.81 17.15
C SER A 129 13.76 -2.72 16.09
N LEU A 130 14.59 -1.68 16.27
CA LEU A 130 14.66 -0.57 15.33
C LEU A 130 15.11 -1.01 13.92
N PRO A 131 16.24 -1.73 13.74
CA PRO A 131 16.64 -2.22 12.41
C PRO A 131 15.66 -3.25 11.85
N CYS A 132 15.04 -4.08 12.71
CA CYS A 132 14.00 -5.02 12.27
C CYS A 132 12.80 -4.29 11.65
N ILE A 133 12.31 -3.22 12.28
CA ILE A 133 11.23 -2.37 11.73
C ILE A 133 11.65 -1.77 10.39
N SER A 134 12.89 -1.24 10.29
CA SER A 134 13.43 -0.67 9.05
C SER A 134 13.50 -1.70 7.91
N LEU A 135 13.96 -2.92 8.21
CA LEU A 135 14.02 -4.02 7.24
C LEU A 135 12.63 -4.46 6.78
N LEU A 136 11.67 -4.60 7.71
CA LEU A 136 10.29 -4.94 7.40
C LEU A 136 9.64 -3.86 6.51
N TRP A 137 9.88 -2.58 6.83
CA TRP A 137 9.40 -1.48 6.01
C TRP A 137 10.02 -1.51 4.60
N ALA A 138 11.33 -1.70 4.48
CA ALA A 138 12.01 -1.77 3.20
C ALA A 138 11.50 -2.94 2.32
N ALA A 139 11.34 -4.13 2.92
CA ALA A 139 10.93 -5.34 2.22
C ALA A 139 9.44 -5.33 1.79
N PHE A 140 8.55 -4.87 2.66
CA PHE A 140 7.10 -5.05 2.47
C PHE A 140 6.32 -3.76 2.19
N VAL A 141 6.87 -2.59 2.52
CA VAL A 141 6.16 -1.31 2.44
C VAL A 141 6.76 -0.39 1.39
N ALA A 142 8.05 -0.04 1.51
CA ALA A 142 8.72 0.98 0.71
C ALA A 142 8.55 0.76 -0.80
N LYS A 143 8.83 -0.46 -1.26
CA LYS A 143 8.73 -0.86 -2.67
C LYS A 143 7.31 -0.75 -3.23
N TYR A 144 6.30 -1.00 -2.40
CA TYR A 144 4.91 -1.02 -2.82
C TYR A 144 4.28 0.38 -2.76
N LYS A 145 4.76 1.28 -1.90
CA LYS A 145 4.29 2.65 -1.84
C LYS A 145 4.58 3.49 -3.09
N ASP A 146 5.52 3.06 -3.94
CA ASP A 146 5.74 3.70 -5.25
C ASP A 146 4.69 3.29 -6.29
N ARG A 147 3.96 2.20 -6.04
CA ARG A 147 2.95 1.62 -6.94
C ARG A 147 1.53 1.84 -6.43
N CYS A 148 1.38 2.03 -5.12
CA CYS A 148 0.12 2.02 -4.40
C CYS A 148 0.11 3.11 -3.34
N ASP A 149 -0.95 3.90 -3.33
CA ASP A 149 -1.10 5.04 -2.43
C ASP A 149 -2.24 4.78 -1.43
N VAL A 150 -1.96 5.03 -0.14
CA VAL A 150 -2.93 4.83 0.94
C VAL A 150 -3.74 6.12 1.08
N ILE A 151 -5.06 6.01 0.95
CA ILE A 151 -5.95 7.17 0.91
C ILE A 151 -6.34 7.58 2.32
N TYR A 152 -6.04 8.83 2.67
CA TYR A 152 -6.50 9.48 3.90
C TYR A 152 -7.48 10.59 3.53
N ARG A 153 -8.75 10.44 3.90
CA ARG A 153 -9.74 11.52 3.75
C ARG A 153 -10.00 12.18 5.10
N LYS A 154 -10.24 13.50 5.09
CA LYS A 154 -10.45 14.29 6.32
C LYS A 154 -11.70 13.88 7.11
N ASP A 155 -12.71 13.33 6.43
CA ASP A 155 -13.97 12.84 7.01
C ASP A 155 -13.83 11.45 7.65
N GLN A 156 -12.73 10.73 7.39
CA GLN A 156 -12.52 9.39 7.93
C GLN A 156 -12.17 9.44 9.42
N LYS A 157 -13.04 8.85 10.24
CA LYS A 157 -12.84 8.73 11.70
C LYS A 157 -11.81 7.65 12.08
N LEU A 158 -11.57 6.66 11.22
CA LEU A 158 -10.77 5.48 11.57
C LEU A 158 -9.33 5.81 12.00
N PRO A 159 -8.52 6.61 11.27
CA PRO A 159 -7.17 6.97 11.72
C PRO A 159 -7.18 7.68 13.08
N TRP A 160 -8.14 8.57 13.31
CA TRP A 160 -8.28 9.30 14.58
C TRP A 160 -8.67 8.38 15.75
N ILE A 161 -9.54 7.40 15.51
CA ILE A 161 -9.88 6.37 16.51
C ILE A 161 -8.63 5.57 16.86
N VAL A 162 -7.83 5.15 15.87
CA VAL A 162 -6.59 4.40 16.12
C VAL A 162 -5.58 5.24 16.92
N VAL A 163 -5.41 6.51 16.58
CA VAL A 163 -4.55 7.44 17.34
C VAL A 163 -5.05 7.59 18.77
N LEU A 164 -6.36 7.80 18.96
CA LEU A 164 -6.96 7.92 20.30
C LEU A 164 -6.72 6.67 21.14
N ILE A 165 -6.96 5.48 20.59
CA ILE A 165 -6.73 4.21 21.29
C ILE A 165 -5.25 4.07 21.68
N ASN A 166 -4.31 4.33 20.76
CA ASN A 166 -2.89 4.24 21.07
C ASN A 166 -2.47 5.27 22.13
N THR A 167 -3.05 6.47 22.12
CA THR A 167 -2.79 7.50 23.13
C THR A 167 -3.29 7.07 24.51
N LEU A 168 -4.50 6.49 24.60
CA LEU A 168 -5.02 5.93 25.86
C LEU A 168 -4.11 4.81 26.37
N VAL A 169 -3.68 3.92 25.49
CA VAL A 169 -2.72 2.85 25.82
C VAL A 169 -1.39 3.42 26.30
N LEU A 170 -0.88 4.50 25.70
CA LEU A 170 0.33 5.18 26.17
C LEU A 170 0.14 5.74 27.58
N VAL A 171 -0.98 6.41 27.86
CA VAL A 171 -1.29 6.96 29.19
C VAL A 171 -1.36 5.86 30.24
N VAL A 172 -2.06 4.76 29.96
CA VAL A 172 -2.13 3.61 30.88
C VAL A 172 -0.75 3.02 31.14
N ASN A 173 0.08 2.87 30.11
CA ASN A 173 1.46 2.41 30.27
C ASN A 173 2.28 3.34 31.18
N ILE A 174 2.23 4.66 30.94
CA ILE A 174 2.94 5.62 31.78
C ILE A 174 2.45 5.53 33.24
N GLN A 175 1.13 5.44 33.45
CA GLN A 175 0.56 5.28 34.80
C GLN A 175 1.04 3.99 35.48
N LEU A 176 1.08 2.87 34.75
CA LEU A 176 1.62 1.61 35.28
C LEU A 176 3.10 1.75 35.65
N GLY A 177 3.90 2.45 34.84
CA GLY A 177 5.30 2.75 35.14
C GLY A 177 5.47 3.53 36.43
N MET A 178 4.65 4.58 36.64
CA MET A 178 4.69 5.37 37.88
C MET A 178 4.36 4.57 39.14
N MET A 179 3.74 3.39 39.04
CA MET A 179 3.44 2.52 40.18
C MET A 179 4.66 1.69 40.65
N TYR A 180 5.74 1.60 39.86
CA TYR A 180 6.91 0.78 40.21
C TYR A 180 7.72 1.34 41.39
N GLY A 181 7.56 2.63 41.72
CA GLY A 181 8.14 3.24 42.91
C GLY A 181 9.63 3.63 42.82
N ASP A 182 10.41 3.03 41.90
CA ASP A 182 11.79 3.45 41.59
C ASP A 182 11.81 4.52 40.47
N ASP A 183 12.50 5.64 40.72
CA ASP A 183 12.60 6.77 39.80
C ASP A 183 13.38 6.42 38.51
N GLU A 184 14.39 5.55 38.60
CA GLU A 184 15.22 5.19 37.44
C GLU A 184 14.48 4.25 36.49
N ASP A 185 13.82 3.22 37.02
CA ASP A 185 13.00 2.30 36.22
C ASP A 185 11.79 3.01 35.62
N THR A 186 11.16 3.92 36.38
CA THR A 186 10.05 4.74 35.90
C THR A 186 10.47 5.56 34.69
N LYS A 187 11.67 6.17 34.71
CA LYS A 187 12.22 6.89 33.56
C LYS A 187 12.38 5.99 32.34
N LYS A 188 12.98 4.80 32.50
CA LYS A 188 13.16 3.83 31.39
C LYS A 188 11.82 3.45 30.75
N VAL A 189 10.80 3.15 31.57
CA VAL A 189 9.44 2.82 31.11
C VAL A 189 8.83 3.97 30.30
N ILE A 190 8.92 5.20 30.81
CA ILE A 190 8.37 6.39 30.14
C ILE A 190 9.08 6.62 28.80
N TYR A 191 10.41 6.65 28.78
CA TYR A 191 11.18 6.92 27.56
C TYR A 191 10.91 5.89 26.47
N ILE A 192 10.88 4.59 26.81
CA ILE A 192 10.64 3.53 25.83
C ILE A 192 9.21 3.58 25.28
N ASN A 193 8.21 3.80 26.13
CA ASN A 193 6.84 3.90 25.67
C ASN A 193 6.61 5.12 24.76
N ILE A 194 7.19 6.28 25.11
CA ILE A 194 7.15 7.47 24.26
C ILE A 194 7.91 7.22 22.95
N ALA A 195 9.11 6.62 23.03
CA ALA A 195 9.97 6.39 21.87
C ALA A 195 9.39 5.39 20.87
N PHE A 196 8.56 4.42 21.27
CA PHE A 196 7.95 3.44 20.35
C PHE A 196 6.47 3.72 20.03
N PHE A 197 5.84 4.70 20.69
CA PHE A 197 4.46 5.09 20.43
C PHE A 197 4.20 5.59 18.99
N PRO A 198 5.02 6.50 18.41
CA PRO A 198 4.77 7.02 17.06
C PRO A 198 4.79 5.93 16.00
N ILE A 199 5.81 5.06 16.02
CA ILE A 199 5.94 3.99 15.04
C ILE A 199 4.82 2.95 15.16
N THR A 200 4.44 2.58 16.39
CA THR A 200 3.31 1.67 16.62
C THR A 200 2.02 2.24 16.05
N THR A 201 1.76 3.52 16.32
CA THR A 201 0.55 4.22 15.85
C THR A 201 0.55 4.35 14.34
N ALA A 202 1.68 4.73 13.72
CA ALA A 202 1.82 4.85 12.28
C ALA A 202 1.58 3.51 11.57
N CYS A 203 2.22 2.43 12.04
CA CYS A 203 2.00 1.08 11.51
C CYS A 203 0.53 0.65 11.64
N MET A 204 -0.11 0.92 12.80
CA MET A 204 -1.50 0.52 13.03
C MET A 204 -2.47 1.32 12.15
N VAL A 205 -2.26 2.63 11.99
CA VAL A 205 -3.07 3.47 11.10
C VAL A 205 -2.99 2.99 9.66
N GLU A 206 -1.78 2.70 9.16
CA GLU A 206 -1.60 2.16 7.82
C GLU A 206 -2.26 0.80 7.65
N PHE A 207 -2.03 -0.10 8.61
CA PHE A 207 -2.65 -1.41 8.62
C PHE A 207 -4.18 -1.30 8.53
N CYS A 208 -4.80 -0.50 9.40
CA CYS A 208 -6.25 -0.31 9.42
C CYS A 208 -6.79 0.31 8.13
N GLN A 209 -6.07 1.26 7.52
CA GLN A 209 -6.48 1.87 6.25
C GLN A 209 -6.40 0.88 5.08
N VAL A 210 -5.31 0.12 4.98
CA VAL A 210 -5.13 -0.91 3.97
C VAL A 210 -6.13 -2.05 4.16
N TRP A 211 -6.36 -2.46 5.40
CA TRP A 211 -7.36 -3.47 5.76
C TRP A 211 -8.77 -3.04 5.33
N SER A 212 -9.10 -1.76 5.52
CA SER A 212 -10.39 -1.18 5.14
C SER A 212 -10.55 -0.95 3.63
N GLY A 213 -9.52 -1.23 2.84
CA GLY A 213 -9.55 -1.05 1.38
C GLY A 213 -9.33 0.39 0.92
N ASN A 214 -8.85 1.29 1.78
CA ASN A 214 -8.49 2.66 1.41
C ASN A 214 -7.11 2.71 0.72
N LEU A 215 -6.98 1.99 -0.39
CA LEU A 215 -5.75 1.83 -1.16
C LEU A 215 -6.06 1.99 -2.66
N LYS A 216 -5.28 2.80 -3.38
CA LYS A 216 -5.39 2.95 -4.85
C LYS A 216 -4.07 2.64 -5.53
N LEU A 217 -4.14 2.13 -6.77
CA LEU A 217 -2.97 2.04 -7.64
C LEU A 217 -2.58 3.43 -8.12
N MET A 218 -1.29 3.73 -8.14
CA MET A 218 -0.77 4.90 -8.83
C MET A 218 -0.72 4.57 -10.32
N SER A 219 -1.66 5.11 -11.09
CA SER A 219 -1.57 5.08 -12.55
C SER A 219 -0.47 6.03 -12.99
N VAL A 220 0.54 5.53 -13.71
CA VAL A 220 1.41 6.39 -14.52
C VAL A 220 0.49 7.16 -15.47
N PRO A 221 0.63 8.50 -15.60
CA PRO A 221 -0.11 9.22 -16.61
C PRO A 221 0.35 8.67 -17.96
N VAL A 222 -0.54 7.96 -18.65
CA VAL A 222 -0.43 7.81 -20.10
C VAL A 222 -0.38 9.25 -20.60
N LEU A 223 0.75 9.66 -21.18
CA LEU A 223 0.84 10.96 -21.85
C LEU A 223 -0.39 11.08 -22.72
N ALA A 224 -1.32 11.97 -22.35
CA ALA A 224 -2.39 12.35 -23.24
C ALA A 224 -1.73 12.81 -24.55
N PRO A 225 -2.25 12.42 -25.73
CA PRO A 225 -1.79 13.01 -26.98
C PRO A 225 -1.91 14.53 -26.82
N ARG A 226 -0.78 15.24 -26.92
CA ARG A 226 -0.75 16.71 -26.82
C ARG A 226 -1.77 17.23 -27.83
N ALA A 227 -2.76 17.97 -27.34
CA ALA A 227 -3.67 18.74 -28.17
C ALA A 227 -2.82 19.69 -29.04
N ALA A 228 -2.72 19.37 -30.33
CA ALA A 228 -2.12 20.24 -31.33
C ALA A 228 -3.24 21.14 -31.85
N GLU A 229 -3.23 22.40 -31.43
CA GLU A 229 -3.94 23.45 -32.14
C GLU A 229 -2.94 24.26 -32.98
N LYS A 230 -3.26 24.26 -34.29
CA LYS A 230 -3.01 25.26 -35.34
C LYS A 230 -1.62 25.48 -35.96
N ASP A 231 -1.66 25.19 -37.26
CA ASP A 231 -1.18 25.96 -38.40
C ASP A 231 0.17 25.62 -39.07
N ALA A 232 0.02 25.37 -40.39
CA ALA A 232 0.96 25.49 -41.49
C ALA A 232 1.94 24.33 -41.84
N LYS A 233 1.45 23.51 -42.78
CA LYS A 233 2.03 23.10 -44.09
C LYS A 233 3.27 22.19 -44.18
N LEU A 234 3.05 21.11 -44.96
CA LEU A 234 3.96 20.42 -45.93
C LEU A 234 5.14 19.64 -45.29
N VAL A 235 5.44 18.37 -45.59
CA VAL A 235 5.30 17.53 -46.79
C VAL A 235 5.28 16.05 -46.35
N VAL A 236 4.48 15.24 -47.06
CA VAL A 236 4.34 13.77 -46.93
C VAL A 236 5.56 13.05 -47.53
N PRO A 237 6.00 11.90 -46.99
CA PRO A 237 5.87 10.69 -47.83
C PRO A 237 5.31 9.49 -47.06
N THR A 238 4.13 9.09 -47.53
CA THR A 238 3.58 7.75 -47.73
C THR A 238 4.40 6.56 -47.21
N SER A 239 3.85 5.89 -46.20
CA SER A 239 3.84 4.43 -46.10
C SER A 239 2.64 4.00 -45.24
N THR A 240 1.51 3.81 -45.89
CA THR A 240 0.22 3.39 -45.30
C THR A 240 0.26 1.92 -44.94
N MET A 241 0.54 1.63 -43.67
CA MET A 241 0.06 0.43 -42.98
C MET A 241 -0.97 0.90 -41.96
N THR A 242 -2.25 0.68 -42.25
CA THR A 242 -3.38 1.10 -41.43
C THR A 242 -3.45 0.24 -40.16
N PHE A 243 -2.85 0.69 -39.08
CA PHE A 243 -3.25 0.27 -37.73
C PHE A 243 -4.49 1.07 -37.36
N GLU A 244 -5.66 0.46 -37.44
CA GLU A 244 -6.87 1.06 -36.86
C GLU A 244 -6.64 1.28 -35.35
N GLU A 245 -6.59 2.53 -34.91
CA GLU A 245 -6.51 2.88 -33.49
C GLU A 245 -7.75 2.36 -32.76
N ILE A 246 -7.67 1.24 -32.07
CA ILE A 246 -8.75 0.72 -31.23
C ILE A 246 -8.91 1.67 -30.03
N ASP A 247 -10.01 2.44 -29.97
CA ASP A 247 -10.31 3.30 -28.82
C ASP A 247 -10.66 2.41 -27.60
N PRO A 248 -9.84 2.38 -26.54
CA PRO A 248 -10.06 1.53 -25.37
C PRO A 248 -11.32 1.89 -24.57
N ARG A 249 -12.01 3.00 -24.91
CA ARG A 249 -13.32 3.36 -24.34
C ARG A 249 -14.47 2.57 -24.97
N LEU A 250 -14.25 1.97 -26.13
CA LEU A 250 -15.25 1.24 -26.90
C LEU A 250 -15.19 -0.28 -26.69
N GLU A 251 -14.44 -0.76 -25.70
CA GLU A 251 -14.37 -2.20 -25.38
C GLU A 251 -14.91 -2.55 -23.99
N CYS A 252 -15.43 -3.77 -23.87
CA CYS A 252 -15.78 -4.35 -22.59
C CYS A 252 -14.52 -4.80 -21.84
N LYS A 253 -14.25 -4.19 -20.69
CA LYS A 253 -13.07 -4.51 -19.86
C LYS A 253 -13.09 -5.89 -19.17
N ILE A 254 -14.14 -6.70 -19.38
CA ILE A 254 -14.18 -8.10 -18.91
C ILE A 254 -13.69 -9.05 -20.00
N CYS A 255 -14.20 -8.91 -21.23
CA CYS A 255 -13.89 -9.81 -22.34
C CYS A 255 -12.98 -9.20 -23.42
N SER A 256 -12.48 -7.97 -23.18
CA SER A 256 -11.59 -7.21 -24.09
C SER A 256 -12.09 -7.19 -25.53
N SER A 257 -13.41 -7.09 -25.69
CA SER A 257 -14.07 -7.07 -26.99
C SER A 257 -14.69 -5.70 -27.23
N GLU A 258 -14.55 -5.17 -28.45
CA GLU A 258 -15.24 -3.95 -28.87
C GLU A 258 -16.77 -4.15 -28.74
N PHE A 259 -17.44 -3.10 -28.28
CA PHE A 259 -18.88 -3.01 -28.26
C PHE A 259 -19.39 -2.84 -29.69
N ASP A 260 -20.52 -3.47 -29.98
CA ASP A 260 -21.19 -3.39 -31.28
C ASP A 260 -22.69 -3.65 -31.10
N ASP A 261 -23.39 -3.90 -32.20
CA ASP A 261 -24.84 -4.14 -32.20
C ASP A 261 -25.23 -5.44 -31.47
N VAL A 262 -24.28 -6.36 -31.28
CA VAL A 262 -24.43 -7.64 -30.58
C VAL A 262 -23.92 -7.53 -29.13
N LYS A 263 -22.74 -6.93 -28.95
CA LYS A 263 -22.10 -6.65 -27.66
C LYS A 263 -22.56 -5.30 -27.14
N ILE A 264 -23.84 -5.24 -26.76
CA ILE A 264 -24.46 -4.01 -26.30
C ILE A 264 -23.87 -3.60 -24.93
N PRO A 265 -23.38 -2.35 -24.77
CA PRO A 265 -22.88 -1.84 -23.49
C PRO A 265 -24.06 -1.57 -22.53
N ARG A 266 -24.11 -2.30 -21.42
CA ARG A 266 -25.07 -2.19 -20.33
C ARG A 266 -24.44 -1.48 -19.13
N MET A 267 -25.11 -0.45 -18.63
CA MET A 267 -24.64 0.38 -17.53
C MET A 267 -25.23 -0.09 -16.20
N LEU A 268 -24.38 -0.25 -15.19
CA LEU A 268 -24.79 -0.56 -13.82
C LEU A 268 -25.32 0.69 -13.13
N LYS A 269 -26.64 0.72 -12.87
CA LYS A 269 -27.40 1.88 -12.36
C LYS A 269 -26.76 2.52 -11.12
N GLU A 270 -26.16 1.70 -10.27
CA GLU A 270 -25.62 2.15 -9.00
C GLU A 270 -24.25 2.83 -9.09
N CYS A 271 -23.46 2.58 -10.15
CA CYS A 271 -22.08 3.06 -10.23
C CYS A 271 -21.65 3.61 -11.59
N GLY A 272 -22.48 3.54 -12.63
CA GLY A 272 -22.19 4.08 -13.97
C GLY A 272 -21.22 3.24 -14.81
N HIS A 273 -20.59 2.21 -14.26
CA HIS A 273 -19.72 1.33 -15.04
C HIS A 273 -20.49 0.54 -16.08
N SER A 274 -19.90 0.37 -17.26
CA SER A 274 -20.50 -0.33 -18.39
C SER A 274 -19.82 -1.67 -18.67
N LEU A 275 -20.62 -2.70 -18.95
CA LEU A 275 -20.23 -4.06 -19.29
C LEU A 275 -20.97 -4.48 -20.55
N CYS A 276 -20.47 -5.43 -21.35
CA CYS A 276 -21.31 -5.96 -22.43
C CYS A 276 -22.43 -6.83 -21.84
N GLU A 277 -23.56 -6.90 -22.55
CA GLU A 277 -24.74 -7.65 -22.12
C GLU A 277 -24.42 -9.10 -21.72
N GLY A 278 -23.62 -9.80 -22.54
CA GLY A 278 -23.21 -11.19 -22.23
C GLY A 278 -22.39 -11.32 -20.94
N CYS A 279 -21.46 -10.40 -20.68
CA CYS A 279 -20.71 -10.43 -19.42
C CYS A 279 -21.59 -10.07 -18.21
N ALA A 280 -22.53 -9.14 -18.38
CA ALA A 280 -23.50 -8.82 -17.33
C ALA A 280 -24.43 -10.02 -17.03
N ASP A 281 -24.86 -10.76 -18.06
CA ASP A 281 -25.67 -11.97 -17.89
C ASP A 281 -24.90 -13.08 -17.17
N ASN A 282 -23.62 -13.28 -17.51
CA ASN A 282 -22.78 -14.25 -16.81
C ASN A 282 -22.63 -13.91 -15.32
N LEU A 283 -22.47 -12.63 -14.98
CA LEU A 283 -22.42 -12.18 -13.59
C LEU A 283 -23.77 -12.34 -12.87
N LEU A 284 -24.88 -12.14 -13.56
CA LEU A 284 -26.23 -12.36 -13.02
C LEU A 284 -26.55 -13.84 -12.78
N GLN A 285 -26.00 -14.76 -13.58
CA GLN A 285 -26.18 -16.20 -13.35
C GLN A 285 -25.62 -16.65 -11.99
N LEU A 286 -24.56 -16.02 -11.50
CA LEU A 286 -23.94 -16.33 -10.21
C LEU A 286 -24.87 -16.03 -9.00
N SER A 287 -25.88 -15.18 -9.18
CA SER A 287 -26.78 -14.73 -8.12
C SER A 287 -28.24 -15.12 -8.36
N LYS A 288 -28.48 -16.16 -9.18
CA LYS A 288 -29.83 -16.57 -9.60
C LYS A 288 -30.62 -15.41 -10.24
N ARG A 289 -29.92 -14.55 -11.01
CA ARG A 289 -30.48 -13.39 -11.74
C ARG A 289 -31.08 -12.28 -10.88
N GLN A 290 -30.78 -12.23 -9.58
CA GLN A 290 -31.34 -11.20 -8.70
C GLN A 290 -30.51 -9.91 -8.72
N HIS A 291 -29.20 -10.02 -8.59
CA HIS A 291 -28.30 -8.88 -8.42
C HIS A 291 -26.92 -9.17 -8.99
N LEU A 292 -26.12 -8.16 -9.30
CA LEU A 292 -24.72 -8.38 -9.68
C LEU A 292 -23.82 -7.38 -8.97
N PHE A 293 -22.61 -7.81 -8.66
CA PHE A 293 -21.57 -6.94 -8.12
C PHE A 293 -20.76 -6.38 -9.27
N CYS A 294 -20.61 -5.05 -9.31
CA CYS A 294 -19.73 -4.42 -10.28
C CYS A 294 -18.30 -4.96 -10.13
N PRO A 295 -17.64 -5.49 -11.18
CA PRO A 295 -16.30 -6.04 -11.08
C PRO A 295 -15.23 -4.97 -10.84
N PHE A 296 -15.53 -3.70 -11.12
CA PHE A 296 -14.58 -2.59 -10.97
C PHE A 296 -14.66 -1.92 -9.59
N CYS A 297 -15.87 -1.74 -9.05
CA CYS A 297 -16.09 -0.98 -7.81
C CYS A 297 -16.87 -1.75 -6.73
N ARG A 298 -17.26 -3.00 -7.00
CA ARG A 298 -17.99 -3.92 -6.09
C ARG A 298 -19.33 -3.41 -5.56
N LYS A 299 -19.88 -2.34 -6.12
CA LYS A 299 -21.24 -1.88 -5.79
C LYS A 299 -22.26 -2.88 -6.34
N VAL A 300 -23.18 -3.31 -5.49
CA VAL A 300 -24.28 -4.21 -5.87
C VAL A 300 -25.28 -3.45 -6.72
N THR A 301 -25.77 -4.05 -7.81
CA THR A 301 -26.88 -3.55 -8.62
C THR A 301 -27.95 -4.62 -8.66
N VAL A 302 -29.16 -4.29 -8.19
CA VAL A 302 -30.32 -5.20 -8.25
C VAL A 302 -30.96 -5.10 -9.63
N VAL A 303 -31.19 -6.25 -10.27
CA VAL A 303 -31.74 -6.34 -11.63
C VAL A 303 -33.03 -7.14 -11.67
N ASN A 304 -33.12 -8.24 -10.90
CA ASN A 304 -34.26 -9.15 -10.85
C ASN A 304 -34.69 -9.69 -12.23
N GLY A 305 -33.71 -10.14 -13.02
CA GLY A 305 -33.88 -10.88 -14.27
C GLY A 305 -32.65 -10.75 -15.19
N SER A 306 -32.83 -10.67 -16.51
CA SER A 306 -31.72 -10.65 -17.48
C SER A 306 -30.98 -9.30 -17.53
N ALA A 307 -29.73 -9.33 -18.03
CA ALA A 307 -28.90 -8.16 -18.24
C ALA A 307 -29.52 -7.13 -19.19
N SER A 308 -30.43 -7.55 -20.06
CA SER A 308 -31.17 -6.66 -20.96
C SER A 308 -32.02 -5.60 -20.23
N MET A 309 -32.33 -5.80 -18.95
CA MET A 309 -33.04 -4.82 -18.10
C MET A 309 -32.14 -3.73 -17.51
N LEU A 310 -30.83 -3.85 -17.67
CA LEU A 310 -29.91 -2.76 -17.38
C LEU A 310 -30.00 -1.72 -18.50
N PRO A 311 -29.92 -0.41 -18.19
CA PRO A 311 -29.94 0.63 -19.21
C PRO A 311 -28.78 0.47 -20.17
N LYS A 312 -29.03 0.69 -21.46
CA LYS A 312 -27.97 0.81 -22.47
C LYS A 312 -27.16 2.07 -22.18
N ASN A 313 -25.84 2.02 -22.40
CA ASN A 313 -25.02 3.23 -22.38
C ASN A 313 -25.05 3.87 -23.77
N PHE A 314 -26.02 4.77 -24.00
CA PHE A 314 -26.20 5.43 -25.29
C PHE A 314 -24.97 6.25 -25.73
N PHE A 315 -24.22 6.83 -24.80
CA PHE A 315 -22.98 7.54 -25.15
C PHE A 315 -21.96 6.64 -25.86
N ILE A 316 -21.79 5.39 -25.38
CA ILE A 316 -20.89 4.43 -26.02
C ILE A 316 -21.46 3.97 -27.37
N VAL A 317 -22.78 3.77 -27.45
CA VAL A 317 -23.45 3.40 -28.70
C VAL A 317 -23.26 4.48 -29.77
N ASP A 318 -23.49 5.75 -29.43
CA ASP A 318 -23.33 6.88 -30.34
C ASP A 318 -21.89 6.98 -30.85
N MET A 319 -20.89 6.79 -29.97
CA MET A 319 -19.48 6.76 -30.38
C MET A 319 -19.16 5.63 -31.37
N ILE A 320 -19.77 4.44 -31.20
CA ILE A 320 -19.61 3.32 -32.13
C ILE A 320 -20.23 3.65 -33.49
N ASP A 321 -21.42 4.25 -33.48
CA ASP A 321 -22.14 4.59 -34.71
C ASP A 321 -21.43 5.70 -35.49
N GLU A 322 -20.91 6.72 -34.80
CA GLU A 322 -20.03 7.74 -35.42
C GLU A 322 -18.80 7.10 -36.05
N ARG A 323 -18.17 6.13 -35.37
CA ARG A 323 -16.99 5.42 -35.88
C ARG A 323 -17.33 4.55 -37.09
N LYS A 324 -18.46 3.85 -37.07
CA LYS A 324 -18.97 3.07 -38.22
C LYS A 324 -19.26 3.99 -39.41
N ASN A 325 -19.88 5.15 -39.17
CA ASN A 325 -20.20 6.12 -40.22
C ASN A 325 -18.93 6.72 -40.85
N LYS A 326 -17.93 7.10 -40.04
CA LYS A 326 -16.61 7.55 -40.55
C LYS A 326 -15.96 6.49 -41.42
N ARG A 327 -15.92 5.23 -40.96
CA ARG A 327 -15.39 4.09 -41.73
C ARG A 327 -16.17 3.85 -43.03
N ALA A 328 -17.49 4.00 -43.03
CA ALA A 328 -18.31 3.86 -44.23
C ALA A 328 -18.02 4.97 -45.26
N ILE A 329 -17.90 6.22 -44.80
CA ILE A 329 -17.54 7.37 -45.65
C ILE A 329 -16.13 7.21 -46.23
N GLU A 330 -15.17 6.73 -45.44
CA GLU A 330 -13.80 6.46 -45.93
C GLU A 330 -13.78 5.37 -47.00
N LYS A 331 -14.57 4.30 -46.83
CA LYS A 331 -14.71 3.23 -47.83
C LYS A 331 -15.38 3.69 -49.13
N LEU A 332 -16.23 4.72 -49.09
CA LEU A 332 -16.84 5.31 -50.29
C LEU A 332 -15.90 6.25 -51.04
N LYS A 333 -14.79 6.67 -50.43
CA LYS A 333 -13.78 7.56 -51.03
C LYS A 333 -12.62 6.83 -51.71
N VAL A 334 -12.61 5.50 -51.64
CA VAL A 334 -11.63 4.59 -52.29
C VAL A 334 -12.29 3.99 -53.53
#